data_AF-H0E2Y5-F1
#
_entry.id   AF-H0E2Y5-F1
#
_cell.length_a   1.000
_cell.length_b   1.000
_cell.length_c   1.000
_cell.angle_alpha   90.00
_cell.angle_beta   90.00
_cell.angle_gamma   90.00
#
_symmetry.space_group_name_H-M   'P 1'
#
loop_
_entity.id
_entity.type
_entity.pdbx_description
1 polymer ?
#
loop_
_entity_poly.entity_id
_entity_poly.type
_entity_poly.pdbx_seq_one_letter_code
_entity_poly.pdbx_strand_id
1 'polypeptide(L)' 'MVRLAADGLTNRQIAQRLFVTVKTVEKHLGGAYPKLGVSGRPGLAEALDSVARPA' A
#
# COMPACT_ATOMS: atom_id res chain seq x y z
N MET A 1 1.19 -5.57 1.78
CA MET A 1 0.60 -4.37 2.42
C MET A 1 0.11 -3.38 1.37
N VAL A 2 0.95 -3.00 0.41
CA VAL A 2 0.63 -2.07 -0.68
C VAL A 2 -0.66 -2.42 -1.43
N ARG A 3 -0.81 -3.66 -1.93
CA ARG A 3 -2.01 -4.09 -2.65
C ARG A 3 -3.29 -4.00 -1.82
N LEU A 4 -3.24 -4.43 -0.55
CA LEU A 4 -4.38 -4.30 0.38
C LEU A 4 -4.76 -2.83 0.63
N ALA A 5 -3.77 -1.94 0.71
CA ALA A 5 -4.03 -0.50 0.84
C ALA A 5 -4.67 0.09 -0.43
N ALA A 6 -4.30 -0.42 -1.61
CA ALA A 6 -4.90 -0.04 -2.89
C ALA A 6 -6.32 -0.58 -3.06
N ASP A 7 -6.61 -1.78 -2.54
CA ASP A 7 -7.96 -2.34 -2.37
C ASP A 7 -8.83 -1.57 -1.33
N GLY A 8 -8.33 -0.46 -0.79
CA GLY A 8 -9.08 0.40 0.12
C GLY A 8 -9.01 0.01 1.60
N LEU A 9 -8.29 -1.05 1.98
CA LEU A 9 -8.20 -1.45 3.40
C LEU A 9 -7.39 -0.46 4.23
N THR A 10 -7.94 -0.01 5.35
CA THR A 10 -7.25 0.86 6.32
C THR A 10 -6.01 0.18 6.91
N ASN A 11 -5.06 0.96 7.42
CA ASN A 11 -3.85 0.41 8.05
C ASN A 11 -4.19 -0.54 9.23
N ARG A 12 -5.29 -0.27 9.94
CA ARG A 12 -5.80 -1.14 11.02
C ARG A 12 -6.33 -2.48 10.50
N GLN A 13 -7.09 -2.47 9.40
CA GLN A 13 -7.56 -3.71 8.78
C GLN A 13 -6.39 -4.53 8.22
N ILE A 14 -5.40 -3.88 7.60
CA ILE A 14 -4.19 -4.54 7.10
C ILE A 14 -3.40 -5.16 8.25
N ALA A 15 -3.23 -4.43 9.35
CA ALA A 15 -2.55 -4.87 10.56
C ALA A 15 -3.21 -6.15 11.13
N GLN A 16 -4.54 -6.15 11.24
CA GLN A 16 -5.30 -7.32 11.68
C GLN A 16 -5.15 -8.52 10.73
N ARG A 17 -5.25 -8.29 9.42
CA ARG A 17 -5.18 -9.36 8.40
C ARG A 17 -3.81 -10.03 8.33
N LEU A 18 -2.75 -9.27 8.61
CA LEU A 18 -1.36 -9.73 8.53
C LEU A 18 -0.75 -10.03 9.90
N PHE A 19 -1.53 -9.93 10.98
CA PHE A 19 -1.07 -10.14 12.37
C PHE A 19 0.15 -9.28 12.75
N VAL A 20 0.16 -8.02 12.30
CA VAL A 20 1.21 -7.03 12.61
C VAL A 20 0.63 -5.80 13.28
N THR A 21 1.48 -4.91 13.79
CA THR A 21 1.03 -3.63 14.34
C THR A 21 0.71 -2.62 13.23
N VAL A 22 -0.15 -1.64 13.54
CA VAL A 22 -0.43 -0.50 12.63
C VAL A 22 0.87 0.24 12.29
N LYS A 23 1.75 0.44 13.28
CA LYS A 23 3.07 1.07 13.10
C LYS A 23 3.95 0.34 12.08
N THR A 24 3.90 -0.99 12.10
CA THR A 24 4.57 -1.83 11.09
C THR A 24 4.00 -1.54 9.70
N VAL A 25 2.67 -1.52 9.56
CA VAL A 25 2.01 -1.20 8.29
C VAL A 25 2.42 0.19 7.77
N GLU A 26 2.42 1.20 8.65
CA GLU A 26 2.85 2.56 8.31
C GLU A 26 4.29 2.61 7.82
N LYS A 27 5.22 1.91 8.51
CA LYS A 27 6.63 1.84 8.09
C LYS A 27 6.79 1.20 6.71
N HIS A 28 6.09 0.10 6.45
CA HIS A 28 6.16 -0.58 5.15
C HIS A 28 5.53 0.24 4.02
N LEU A 29 4.38 0.89 4.28
CA LEU A 29 3.74 1.75 3.28
C LEU A 29 4.57 3.02 3.02
N GLY A 30 5.08 3.66 4.07
CA GLY A 30 5.95 4.84 3.96
C GLY A 30 7.23 4.57 3.17
N GLY A 31 7.82 3.37 3.28
CA GLY A 31 8.95 2.98 2.45
C GLY A 31 8.57 2.55 1.02
N ALA A 32 7.33 2.12 0.79
CA ALA A 32 6.85 1.68 -0.52
C ALA A 32 6.39 2.85 -1.40
N TYR A 33 5.74 3.87 -0.82
CA TYR A 33 5.24 5.04 -1.54
C TYR A 33 6.29 5.75 -2.42
N PRO A 34 7.47 6.14 -1.91
CA PRO A 34 8.48 6.79 -2.74
C PRO A 34 9.04 5.86 -3.82
N LYS A 35 9.11 4.55 -3.56
CA LYS A 35 9.57 3.56 -4.55
C LYS A 35 8.58 3.34 -5.70
N LEU A 36 7.31 3.60 -5.44
CA LEU A 36 6.23 3.53 -6.42
C LEU A 36 5.93 4.89 -7.06
N GLY A 37 6.66 5.95 -6.67
CA GLY A 37 6.42 7.31 -7.18
C GLY A 37 5.09 7.93 -6.72
N VAL A 38 4.48 7.43 -5.65
CA VAL A 38 3.19 7.92 -5.14
C VAL A 38 3.36 8.74 -3.87
N SER A 39 2.59 9.81 -3.73
CA SER A 39 2.60 10.65 -2.51
C SER A 39 1.69 10.11 -1.40
N GLY A 40 0.94 9.02 -1.65
CA GLY A 40 0.08 8.41 -0.64
C GLY A 40 -0.94 7.41 -1.22
N ARG A 41 -1.97 7.09 -0.43
CA ARG A 41 -3.04 6.14 -0.79
C ARG A 41 -3.79 6.47 -2.09
N PRO A 42 -4.14 7.74 -2.41
CA PRO A 42 -4.96 8.04 -3.59
C PRO A 42 -4.31 7.59 -4.91
N GLY A 43 -2.99 7.68 -5.03
CA GLY A 43 -2.26 7.26 -6.23
C GLY A 43 -1.87 5.78 -6.27
N LEU A 44 -2.17 5.02 -5.21
CA LEU A 44 -1.66 3.66 -5.06
C LEU A 44 -2.34 2.66 -6.00
N ALA A 45 -3.65 2.83 -6.25
CA ALA A 45 -4.40 1.97 -7.14
C ALA A 45 -3.93 2.13 -8.60
N GLU A 46 -3.76 3.37 -9.05
CA GLU A 46 -3.28 3.69 -10.39
C GLU A 46 -1.83 3.22 -10.60
N ALA A 47 -0.93 3.49 -9.65
CA ALA A 47 0.46 3.04 -9.73
C ALA A 47 0.60 1.50 -9.73
N LEU A 48 -0.32 0.78 -9.09
CA LEU A 48 -0.33 -0.69 -9.16
C LEU A 48 -0.92 -1.21 -10.46
N ASP A 49 -1.93 -0.56 -11.03
CA ASP A 49 -2.46 -0.88 -12.37
C ASP A 49 -1.37 -0.70 -13.44
N SER A 50 -0.59 0.38 -13.35
CA SER A 50 0.52 0.63 -14.27
C SER A 50 1.67 -0.38 -14.13
N VAL A 51 1.90 -0.94 -12.94
CA VAL A 51 2.90 -2.00 -12.72
C VAL A 51 2.38 -3.37 -13.17
N ALA A 52 1.08 -3.63 -13.07
CA ALA A 52 0.47 -4.92 -13.41
C ALA A 52 0.27 -5.12 -14.92
N ARG A 53 0.27 -4.04 -15.72
CA ARG A 53 0.18 -4.10 -17.18
C ARG A 53 1.60 -4.07 -17.77
N PRO A 54 2.21 -5.22 -18.11
CA PRO A 54 3.37 -5.19 -18.99
C PRO A 54 2.90 -4.72 -20.37
N ALA A 55 3.69 -3.85 -21.00
CA ALA A 55 3.52 -3.49 -22.41
C ALA A 55 3.69 -4.72 -23.31
#